data_AF-T0FQW1-F1
#
_entry.id   AF-T0FQW1-F1
#
_cell.length_a   1.000
_cell.length_b   1.000
_cell.length_c   1.000
_cell.angle_alpha   90.00
_cell.angle_beta   90.00
_cell.angle_gamma   90.00
#
_symmetry.space_group_name_H-M   'P 1'
#
loop_
_entity.id
_entity.type
_entity.pdbx_description
1 polymer ?
#
loop_
_entity_poly.entity_id
_entity_poly.type
_entity_poly.pdbx_seq_one_letter_code
_entity_poly.pdbx_strand_id
1 'polypeptide(L)' 'MVLIRGGRVKDLPGVRYHIIRGTLDTLGVDKRRNGRSKYGAKRPKA' A
#
# COMPACT_ATOMS: atom_id res chain seq x y z
N MET A 1 11.02 -9.60 0.99
CA MET A 1 9.92 -9.97 1.89
C MET A 1 8.90 -8.84 1.93
N VAL A 2 7.61 -9.18 1.82
CA VAL A 2 6.50 -8.22 1.78
C VAL A 2 5.42 -8.65 2.76
N LEU A 3 4.70 -7.67 3.32
CA LEU A 3 3.57 -7.94 4.21
C LEU A 3 2.25 -7.83 3.43
N ILE A 4 1.35 -8.78 3.68
CA ILE A 4 0.08 -8.92 2.96
C ILE A 4 -1.08 -8.67 3.93
N ARG A 5 -2.14 -8.02 3.45
CA ARG A 5 -3.43 -7.91 4.14
C ARG A 5 -4.57 -8.47 3.30
N GLY A 6 -5.64 -8.88 3.97
CA GLY A 6 -6.88 -9.31 3.31
C GLY A 6 -7.55 -8.19 2.52
N GLY A 7 -8.20 -8.56 1.42
CA GLY A 7 -9.05 -7.68 0.61
C GLY A 7 -9.11 -8.16 -0.83
N ARG A 8 -10.32 -8.50 -1.29
CA ARG A 8 -10.54 -8.99 -2.65
C ARG A 8 -10.51 -7.84 -3.65
N VAL A 9 -9.73 -8.00 -4.71
CA VAL A 9 -9.82 -7.14 -5.89
C VAL A 9 -11.00 -7.64 -6.72
N LYS A 10 -12.05 -6.83 -6.84
CA LYS A 10 -13.29 -7.24 -7.53
C LYS A 10 -13.05 -7.51 -9.01
N ASP A 11 -12.12 -6.78 -9.61
CA ASP A 11 -11.84 -6.82 -11.05
C ASP A 11 -11.00 -8.03 -11.47
N LEU A 12 -10.38 -8.73 -10.51
CA LEU A 12 -9.46 -9.84 -10.78
C LEU A 12 -9.89 -11.11 -10.04
N PRO A 13 -10.35 -12.15 -10.76
CA PRO A 13 -10.67 -13.44 -10.14
C PRO A 13 -9.39 -14.06 -9.54
N GLY A 14 -9.50 -14.59 -8.33
CA GLY A 14 -8.37 -15.20 -7.61
C GLY A 14 -7.52 -14.24 -6.77
N VAL A 15 -7.59 -12.91 -6.99
CA VAL A 15 -6.81 -11.93 -6.22
C VAL A 15 -7.56 -11.51 -4.95
N ARG A 16 -7.20 -12.15 -3.83
CA ARG A 16 -7.88 -12.00 -2.52
C ARG A 16 -7.13 -11.13 -1.52
N TYR A 17 -5.96 -10.63 -1.89
CA TYR A 17 -5.05 -9.96 -0.98
C TYR A 17 -4.39 -8.73 -1.59
N HIS A 18 -3.97 -7.81 -0.73
CA HIS A 18 -3.21 -6.63 -1.09
C HIS A 18 -1.88 -6.59 -0.34
N ILE A 19 -0.85 -6.07 -1.01
CA ILE A 19 0.43 -5.76 -0.38
C ILE A 19 0.28 -4.47 0.43
N ILE A 20 0.79 -4.47 1.66
CA ILE A 20 0.93 -3.25 2.46
C ILE A 20 2.15 -2.50 1.93
N ARG A 21 1.96 -1.25 1.49
CA ARG A 21 3.03 -0.41 0.93
C ARG A 21 3.78 0.32 2.04
N GLY A 22 5.08 0.49 1.87
CA GLY A 22 5.94 1.21 2.82
C GLY A 22 6.32 0.38 4.05
N THR A 23 6.19 -0.94 3.97
CA THR A 23 6.61 -1.90 5.00
C THR A 23 7.49 -2.99 4.40
N LEU A 24 8.41 -3.53 5.22
CA LEU A 24 9.46 -4.47 4.81
C LEU A 24 10.18 -3.95 3.55
N ASP A 25 10.29 -4.76 2.51
CA ASP A 25 11.05 -4.40 1.31
C ASP A 25 10.25 -3.55 0.31
N THR A 26 8.97 -3.25 0.60
CA THR A 26 8.14 -2.47 -0.30
C THR A 26 8.20 -0.98 -0.02
N LEU A 27 8.50 -0.21 -1.06
CA LEU A 27 8.51 1.25 -0.98
C LEU A 27 7.09 1.83 -0.97
N GLY A 28 6.93 2.94 -0.24
CA GLY A 28 5.74 3.77 -0.28
C GLY A 28 5.59 4.49 -1.62
N VAL A 29 4.41 5.05 -1.88
CA VAL A 29 4.15 5.85 -3.08
C VAL A 29 4.65 7.28 -2.84
N ASP A 30 5.51 7.78 -3.73
CA ASP A 30 6.03 9.14 -3.63
C ASP A 30 4.94 10.20 -3.94
N LYS A 31 5.09 11.41 -3.38
CA LYS A 31 4.24 12.59 -3.60
C LYS A 31 2.74 12.40 -3.32
N ARG A 32 2.34 11.30 -2.68
CA ARG A 32 0.94 11.03 -2.34
C ARG A 32 0.49 11.89 -1.15
N ARG A 33 -0.26 12.96 -1.42
CA ARG A 33 -0.78 13.88 -0.39
C ARG A 33 -1.99 13.32 0.38
N ASN A 34 -2.90 12.63 -0.31
CA ASN A 34 -4.15 12.10 0.25
C ASN A 34 -4.14 10.57 0.35
N GLY A 35 -4.73 10.03 1.42
CA GLY A 35 -4.77 8.58 1.67
C GLY A 35 -3.37 7.97 1.93
N ARG A 36 -2.43 8.80 2.39
CA ARG A 36 -1.00 8.46 2.56
C ARG A 36 -0.74 7.21 3.40
N SER A 37 -1.58 6.97 4.41
CA SER A 37 -1.49 5.81 5.31
C SER A 37 -1.73 4.47 4.59
N LYS A 38 -2.54 4.44 3.54
CA LYS A 38 -2.79 3.23 2.74
C LYS A 38 -1.62 2.89 1.81
N TYR A 39 -0.87 3.90 1.39
CA TYR A 39 0.16 3.78 0.35
C TYR A 39 1.58 3.96 0.89
N GLY A 40 1.77 4.00 2.20
CA GLY A 40 3.10 4.13 2.82
C GLY A 40 3.79 5.47 2.57
N ALA A 41 3.02 6.52 2.23
CA ALA A 41 3.58 7.84 1.98
C ALA A 41 3.72 8.61 3.30
N LYS A 42 4.92 9.13 3.56
CA LYS A 42 5.19 9.94 4.77
C LYS A 42 4.55 11.31 4.66
N ARG A 43 4.19 11.89 5.80
CA ARG A 43 3.74 13.30 5.83
C ARG A 43 4.94 14.17 5.46
N PRO A 44 4.83 15.02 4.43
CA PRO A 44 5.89 15.98 4.13
C PRO A 44 6.09 16.88 5.34
N LYS A 45 7.36 17.11 5.70
CA LYS A 45 7.73 18.15 6.66
C LYS A 45 7.50 19.49 5.95
N ALA A 46 6.81 20.41 6.62
CA ALA A 46 6.63 21.77 6.14
C ALA A 46 7.96 22.52 6.21
#